data_AF-A0A3C1W9G8-F1
#
_entry.id   AF-A0A3C1W9G8-F1
#
_cell.length_a   1.000
_cell.length_b   1.000
_cell.length_c   1.000
_cell.angle_alpha   90.00
_cell.angle_beta   90.00
_cell.angle_gamma   90.00
#
_symmetry.space_group_name_H-M   'P 1'
#
loop_
_entity.id
_entity.type
_entity.pdbx_description
1 polymer ?
#
loop_
_entity_poly.entity_id
_entity_poly.type
_entity_poly.pdbx_seq_one_letter_code
_entity_poly.pdbx_strand_id
1 'polypeptide(L)'
;MKRDTRPDTVRPLFEMGTEVPSLPEADQDIADRKGEAKRVVKRLAAIVEDHRQAAIPLNIKLGASDLSSVLGALRDHAQGRPGTPVGGARDEIHGYCLNRLFDELVEEPSNILFTTKTGPDSIRYDAMNAKFWLECLDLMEAIFCSPKES
;
A
#
# COMPACT_ATOMS: atom_id res chain seq x y z
N MET A 1 -15.13 54.02 38.13
CA MET A 1 -14.23 53.04 37.47
C MET A 1 -14.83 51.65 37.66
N LYS A 2 -15.42 51.07 36.61
CA LYS A 2 -15.89 49.67 36.61
C LYS A 2 -14.77 48.81 36.03
N ARG A 3 -14.25 47.86 36.81
CA ARG A 3 -13.30 46.85 36.30
C ARG A 3 -14.10 45.66 35.82
N ASP A 4 -13.99 45.36 34.52
CA ASP A 4 -14.47 44.14 33.89
C ASP A 4 -13.73 42.94 34.49
N THR A 5 -14.44 42.05 35.19
CA THR A 5 -13.92 40.76 35.62
C THR A 5 -14.33 39.72 34.58
N ARG A 6 -13.50 39.51 33.57
CA ARG A 6 -13.65 38.35 32.66
C ARG A 6 -12.98 37.14 33.31
N PRO A 7 -13.65 35.97 33.42
CA PRO A 7 -12.99 34.76 33.88
C PRO A 7 -12.03 34.27 32.80
N ASP A 8 -10.74 34.37 33.11
CA ASP A 8 -9.61 34.08 32.23
C ASP A 8 -9.23 32.59 32.33
N THR A 9 -10.17 31.71 32.03
CA THR A 9 -9.91 30.26 32.02
C THR A 9 -10.30 29.68 30.67
N VAL A 10 -9.33 29.66 29.76
CA VAL A 10 -9.41 28.88 28.52
C VAL A 10 -9.38 27.40 28.92
N ARG A 11 -10.45 26.66 28.61
CA ARG A 11 -10.44 25.20 28.75
C ARG A 11 -9.35 24.63 27.83
N PRO A 12 -8.46 23.74 28.30
CA PRO A 12 -7.54 23.04 27.41
C PRO A 12 -8.34 22.24 26.39
N LEU A 13 -8.03 22.42 25.10
CA LEU A 13 -8.73 21.73 24.01
C LEU A 13 -8.40 20.22 23.96
N PHE A 14 -7.36 19.80 24.66
CA PHE A 14 -6.88 18.43 24.71
C PHE A 14 -6.61 18.04 26.16
N GLU A 15 -7.39 17.10 26.69
CA GLU A 15 -6.90 16.24 27.75
C GLU A 15 -5.94 15.26 27.07
N MET A 16 -4.65 15.29 27.42
CA MET A 16 -3.72 14.25 27.02
C MET A 16 -4.14 12.96 27.74
N GLY A 17 -5.11 12.26 27.17
CA GLY A 17 -5.40 10.89 27.52
C GLY A 17 -4.13 10.08 27.29
N THR A 18 -3.66 9.39 28.33
CA THR A 18 -2.68 8.30 28.24
C THR A 18 -3.25 7.09 27.50
N GLU A 19 -4.06 7.32 26.46
CA GLU A 19 -4.56 6.28 25.58
C GLU A 19 -3.38 5.86 24.70
N VAL A 20 -2.65 4.86 25.20
CA VAL A 20 -1.78 4.04 24.38
C VAL A 20 -2.61 3.64 23.16
N PRO A 21 -2.21 3.99 21.93
CA PRO A 21 -2.95 3.59 20.74
C PRO A 21 -3.16 2.09 20.81
N SER A 22 -4.42 1.65 20.88
CA SER A 22 -4.74 0.23 20.86
C SER A 22 -4.14 -0.35 19.58
N LEU A 23 -3.26 -1.35 19.73
CA LEU A 23 -2.69 -2.09 18.62
C LEU A 23 -3.83 -2.49 17.67
N PRO A 24 -3.84 -2.05 16.40
CA PRO A 24 -4.85 -2.50 15.47
C PRO A 24 -4.45 -3.88 14.96
N GLU A 25 -4.71 -4.91 15.78
CA GLU A 25 -4.67 -6.31 15.35
C GLU A 25 -6.05 -6.95 15.58
N ALA A 26 -7.09 -6.30 15.07
CA ALA A 26 -8.26 -7.06 14.67
C ALA A 26 -7.95 -7.60 13.28
N ASP A 27 -7.86 -8.92 13.12
CA ASP A 27 -7.90 -9.56 11.79
C ASP A 27 -9.06 -8.91 11.02
N GLN A 28 -8.73 -8.15 9.98
CA GLN A 28 -9.75 -7.53 9.14
C GLN A 28 -10.54 -8.66 8.51
N ASP A 29 -11.82 -8.78 8.89
CA ASP A 29 -12.70 -9.80 8.36
C ASP A 29 -13.16 -9.36 6.96
N ILE A 30 -12.32 -9.66 5.96
CA ILE A 30 -12.60 -9.35 4.56
C ILE A 30 -13.63 -10.36 4.06
N ALA A 31 -14.90 -9.94 4.03
CA ALA A 31 -16.04 -10.78 3.69
C ALA A 31 -15.87 -11.59 2.38
N ASP A 32 -15.35 -10.96 1.32
CA ASP A 32 -14.95 -11.64 0.07
C ASP A 32 -13.45 -11.48 -0.19
N ARG A 33 -12.63 -12.14 0.65
CA ARG A 33 -11.16 -12.09 0.54
C ARG A 33 -10.65 -12.40 -0.88
N LYS A 34 -11.27 -13.36 -1.58
CA LYS A 34 -10.84 -13.78 -2.92
C LYS A 34 -11.24 -12.77 -4.01
N GLY A 35 -12.46 -12.24 -3.95
CA GLY A 35 -12.92 -11.19 -4.87
C GLY A 35 -12.13 -9.90 -4.67
N GLU A 36 -11.87 -9.53 -3.42
CA GLU A 36 -11.05 -8.37 -3.09
C GLU A 36 -9.60 -8.53 -3.56
N ALA A 37 -8.98 -9.70 -3.36
CA ALA A 37 -7.63 -9.95 -3.86
C ALA A 37 -7.56 -9.78 -5.39
N LYS A 38 -8.57 -10.27 -6.13
CA LYS A 38 -8.66 -10.04 -7.58
C LYS A 38 -8.83 -8.57 -7.95
N ARG A 39 -9.64 -7.82 -7.18
CA ARG A 39 -9.84 -6.37 -7.40
C ARG A 39 -8.52 -5.61 -7.21
N VAL A 40 -7.79 -5.91 -6.14
CA VAL A 40 -6.47 -5.35 -5.84
C VAL A 40 -5.51 -5.70 -6.97
N VAL A 41 -5.33 -6.98 -7.30
CA VAL A 41 -4.39 -7.41 -8.35
C VAL A 41 -4.72 -6.77 -9.70
N LYS A 42 -6.00 -6.62 -10.06
CA LYS A 42 -6.41 -5.93 -11.29
C LYS A 42 -5.95 -4.47 -11.29
N ARG A 43 -6.05 -3.78 -10.15
CA ARG A 43 -5.59 -2.40 -10.00
C ARG A 43 -4.07 -2.30 -10.10
N LEU A 44 -3.33 -3.16 -9.39
CA LEU A 44 -1.86 -3.19 -9.47
C LEU A 44 -1.39 -3.49 -10.89
N ALA A 45 -2.05 -4.40 -11.60
CA ALA A 45 -1.73 -4.72 -12.98
C ALA A 45 -1.93 -3.53 -13.93
N ALA A 46 -2.94 -2.69 -13.69
CA ALA A 46 -3.13 -1.46 -14.47
C ALA A 46 -1.98 -0.48 -14.25
N ILE A 47 -1.58 -0.26 -12.99
CA ILE A 47 -0.42 0.60 -12.66
C ILE A 47 0.85 0.06 -13.35
N VAL A 48 1.13 -1.23 -13.22
CA VAL A 48 2.30 -1.83 -13.89
C VAL A 48 2.28 -1.64 -15.40
N GLU A 49 1.11 -1.75 -16.03
CA GLU A 49 0.99 -1.55 -17.47
C GLU A 49 1.21 -0.08 -17.87
N ASP A 50 0.70 0.88 -17.09
CA ASP A 50 0.96 2.30 -17.32
C ASP A 50 2.46 2.61 -17.24
N HIS A 51 3.16 2.03 -16.26
CA HIS A 51 4.62 2.15 -16.13
C HIS A 51 5.37 1.47 -17.28
N ARG A 52 4.88 0.31 -17.77
CA ARG A 52 5.44 -0.34 -18.96
C ARG A 52 5.34 0.56 -20.18
N GLN A 53 4.17 1.16 -20.42
CA GLN A 53 3.96 2.05 -21.57
C GLN A 53 4.80 3.33 -21.44
N ALA A 54 4.92 3.89 -20.24
CA ALA A 54 5.74 5.07 -19.96
C ALA A 54 7.24 4.83 -20.15
N ALA A 55 7.71 3.58 -19.99
CA ALA A 55 9.12 3.21 -20.18
C ALA A 55 9.52 3.01 -21.66
N ILE A 56 8.55 2.79 -22.57
CA ILE A 56 8.82 2.52 -24.00
C ILE A 56 9.61 3.66 -24.67
N PRO A 57 9.25 4.96 -24.51
CA PRO A 57 10.01 6.07 -25.09
C PRO A 57 11.45 6.18 -24.58
N LEU A 58 11.75 5.62 -23.40
CA LEU A 58 13.09 5.54 -22.82
C LEU A 58 13.88 4.34 -23.34
N ASN A 59 13.34 3.59 -24.30
CA ASN A 59 13.88 2.34 -24.83
C ASN A 59 14.06 1.26 -23.73
N ILE A 60 13.23 1.32 -22.68
CA ILE A 60 13.19 0.36 -21.58
C ILE A 60 11.96 -0.51 -21.72
N LYS A 61 12.16 -1.82 -21.67
CA LYS A 61 11.07 -2.81 -21.63
C LYS A 61 11.06 -3.48 -20.27
N LEU A 62 10.03 -3.18 -19.47
CA LEU A 62 9.81 -3.79 -18.16
C LEU A 62 9.15 -5.17 -18.33
N GLY A 63 9.94 -6.21 -18.08
CA GLY A 63 9.55 -7.62 -18.22
C GLY A 63 8.98 -8.26 -16.95
N ALA A 64 8.85 -9.58 -16.99
CA ALA A 64 8.41 -10.39 -15.85
C ALA A 64 9.47 -10.44 -14.72
N SER A 65 10.76 -10.46 -15.06
CA SER A 65 11.87 -10.41 -14.10
C SER A 65 11.92 -9.08 -13.35
N ASP A 66 11.66 -7.99 -14.06
CA ASP A 66 11.63 -6.64 -13.50
C ASP A 66 10.46 -6.49 -12.52
N LEU A 67 9.29 -7.01 -12.91
CA LEU A 67 8.13 -7.07 -12.03
C LEU A 67 8.41 -7.93 -10.79
N SER A 68 9.00 -9.13 -10.93
CA SER A 68 9.35 -9.98 -9.78
C SER A 68 10.32 -9.28 -8.84
N SER A 69 11.28 -8.49 -9.37
CA SER A 69 12.20 -7.69 -8.56
C SER A 69 11.47 -6.61 -7.75
N VAL A 70 10.52 -5.90 -8.37
CA VAL A 70 9.67 -4.91 -7.69
C VAL A 70 8.77 -5.55 -6.63
N LEU A 71 8.15 -6.70 -6.95
CA LEU A 71 7.33 -7.44 -5.99
C LEU A 71 8.15 -7.93 -4.80
N GLY A 72 9.38 -8.40 -5.03
CA GLY A 72 10.33 -8.74 -3.97
C GLY A 72 10.62 -7.55 -3.04
N ALA A 73 10.92 -6.39 -3.61
CA ALA A 73 11.12 -5.15 -2.87
C ALA A 73 9.88 -4.73 -2.04
N LEU A 74 8.67 -4.86 -2.61
CA LEU A 74 7.42 -4.58 -1.90
C LEU A 74 7.18 -5.52 -0.72
N ARG A 75 7.57 -6.80 -0.83
CA ARG A 75 7.52 -7.77 0.28
C ARG A 75 8.50 -7.40 1.39
N ASP A 76 9.73 -7.05 1.03
CA ASP A 76 10.73 -6.60 2.01
C ASP A 76 10.24 -5.36 2.75
N HIS A 77 9.67 -4.37 2.04
CA HIS A 77 9.05 -3.19 2.64
C HIS A 77 7.90 -3.55 3.59
N ALA A 78 6.99 -4.42 3.17
CA ALA A 78 5.87 -4.88 4.01
C ALA A 78 6.32 -5.60 5.29
N GLN A 79 7.53 -6.15 5.31
CA GLN A 79 8.16 -6.79 6.47
C GLN A 79 9.01 -5.81 7.31
N GLY A 80 9.01 -4.52 7.00
CA GLY A 80 9.76 -3.48 7.71
C GLY A 80 11.24 -3.38 7.31
N ARG A 81 11.65 -4.02 6.20
CA ARG A 81 13.00 -3.88 5.64
C ARG A 81 13.03 -2.73 4.61
N PRO A 82 14.22 -2.21 4.27
CA PRO A 82 14.34 -1.29 3.14
C PRO A 82 13.92 -2.00 1.85
N GLY A 83 12.93 -1.45 1.13
CA GLY A 83 12.50 -1.94 -0.18
C GLY A 83 13.27 -1.30 -1.35
N THR A 84 14.10 -0.29 -1.08
CA THR A 84 14.87 0.43 -2.09
C THR A 84 16.37 0.43 -1.78
N PRO A 85 17.23 0.52 -2.82
CA PRO A 85 16.90 0.51 -4.24
C PRO A 85 16.43 -0.87 -4.73
N VAL A 86 15.48 -0.90 -5.66
CA VAL A 86 15.01 -2.15 -6.27
C VAL A 86 16.17 -2.83 -7.01
N GLY A 87 16.38 -4.12 -6.73
CA GLY A 87 17.42 -4.94 -7.37
C GLY A 87 17.13 -5.25 -8.85
N GLY A 88 18.14 -5.74 -9.57
CA GLY A 88 17.98 -6.17 -10.98
C GLY A 88 18.09 -5.03 -12.02
N ALA A 89 18.41 -3.81 -11.60
CA ALA A 89 18.68 -2.71 -12.52
C ALA A 89 19.88 -3.02 -13.43
N ARG A 90 19.76 -2.70 -14.73
CA ARG A 90 20.82 -2.91 -15.73
C ARG A 90 21.68 -1.66 -15.92
N ASP A 91 21.05 -0.51 -15.72
CA ASP A 91 21.62 0.83 -15.80
C ASP A 91 20.78 1.77 -14.91
N GLU A 92 21.21 3.03 -14.79
CA GLU A 92 20.59 4.03 -13.93
C GLU A 92 19.15 4.37 -14.33
N ILE A 93 18.86 4.39 -15.64
CA ILE A 93 17.52 4.72 -16.15
C ILE A 93 16.56 3.56 -15.88
N HIS A 94 17.02 2.32 -16.09
CA HIS A 94 16.28 1.12 -15.70
C HIS A 94 15.99 1.12 -14.20
N GLY A 95 17.01 1.40 -13.38
CA GLY A 95 16.85 1.53 -11.93
C GLY A 95 15.83 2.59 -11.54
N TYR A 96 15.85 3.76 -12.17
CA TYR A 96 14.86 4.81 -11.94
C TYR A 96 13.44 4.33 -12.24
N CYS A 97 13.21 3.64 -13.37
CA CYS A 97 11.89 3.07 -13.70
C CYS A 97 11.41 2.06 -12.64
N LEU A 98 12.29 1.17 -12.16
CA LEU A 98 11.94 0.19 -11.13
C LEU A 98 11.57 0.84 -9.80
N ASN A 99 12.38 1.81 -9.34
CA ASN A 99 12.11 2.52 -8.09
C ASN A 99 10.84 3.37 -8.20
N ARG A 100 10.61 4.03 -9.34
CA ARG A 100 9.39 4.82 -9.54
C ARG A 100 8.12 3.95 -9.52
N LEU A 101 8.18 2.74 -10.08
CA LEU A 101 7.09 1.76 -9.99
C LEU A 101 6.91 1.26 -8.54
N PHE A 102 8.01 0.98 -7.82
CA PHE A 102 7.95 0.62 -6.41
C PHE A 102 7.29 1.72 -5.57
N ASP A 103 7.71 2.98 -5.73
CA ASP A 103 7.19 4.13 -4.98
C ASP A 103 5.69 4.35 -5.20
N GLU A 104 5.16 3.94 -6.36
CA GLU A 104 3.72 4.01 -6.59
C GLU A 104 2.97 2.85 -5.95
N LEU A 105 3.51 1.63 -6.07
CA LEU A 105 2.86 0.43 -5.54
C LEU A 105 2.95 0.34 -4.01
N VAL A 106 3.94 0.97 -3.37
CA VAL A 106 4.11 0.94 -1.91
C VAL A 106 3.01 1.72 -1.17
N GLU A 107 2.42 2.73 -1.83
CA GLU A 107 1.34 3.56 -1.30
C GLU A 107 -0.05 2.90 -1.48
N GLU A 108 -0.16 1.88 -2.33
CA GLU A 108 -1.44 1.24 -2.67
C GLU A 108 -2.19 0.60 -1.48
N PRO A 109 -1.53 -0.05 -0.50
CA PRO A 109 -2.20 -0.55 0.70
C PRO A 109 -2.99 0.53 1.46
N SER A 110 -2.50 1.77 1.45
CA SER A 110 -3.16 2.91 2.08
C SER A 110 -4.25 3.53 1.19
N ASN A 111 -4.13 3.40 -0.13
CA ASN A 111 -5.11 3.92 -1.10
C ASN A 111 -6.34 3.00 -1.28
N ILE A 112 -6.25 1.74 -0.88
CA ILE A 112 -7.34 0.76 -1.00
C ILE A 112 -8.02 0.59 0.36
N LEU A 113 -9.19 1.22 0.49
CA LEU A 113 -10.00 1.14 1.70
C LEU A 113 -10.91 -0.08 1.71
N PHE A 114 -10.97 -0.74 2.86
CA PHE A 114 -11.89 -1.83 3.19
C PHE A 114 -12.91 -1.37 4.22
N THR A 115 -14.12 -1.94 4.16
CA THR A 115 -15.16 -1.63 5.13
C THR A 115 -15.26 -2.74 6.15
N THR A 116 -15.18 -2.38 7.44
CA THR A 116 -15.40 -3.31 8.55
C THR A 116 -16.62 -2.86 9.32
N LYS A 117 -17.59 -3.76 9.53
CA LYS A 117 -18.77 -3.45 10.36
C LYS A 117 -18.34 -3.40 11.82
N THR A 118 -18.49 -2.25 12.45
CA THR A 118 -18.16 -2.02 13.87
C THR A 118 -19.40 -2.00 14.76
N GLY A 119 -20.59 -2.15 14.19
CA GLY A 119 -21.87 -2.26 14.89
C GLY A 119 -23.06 -2.42 13.92
N PRO A 120 -24.31 -2.36 14.41
CA PRO A 120 -25.51 -2.51 13.59
C PRO A 120 -25.61 -1.48 12.45
N ASP A 121 -25.21 -0.24 12.73
CA ASP A 121 -25.28 0.90 11.79
C ASP A 121 -23.93 1.63 11.59
N SER A 122 -22.81 1.03 12.02
CA SER A 122 -21.48 1.66 11.89
C SER A 122 -20.52 0.83 11.04
N ILE A 123 -19.81 1.55 10.17
CA ILE A 123 -18.79 1.01 9.28
C ILE A 123 -17.53 1.83 9.49
N ARG A 124 -16.41 1.15 9.70
CA ARG A 124 -15.06 1.73 9.69
C ARG A 124 -14.42 1.48 8.34
N TYR A 125 -13.68 2.49 7.86
CA TYR A 125 -12.80 2.33 6.71
C TYR A 125 -11.40 2.03 7.21
N ASP A 126 -10.89 0.87 6.84
CA ASP A 126 -9.56 0.43 7.21
C ASP A 126 -8.68 0.34 5.96
N ALA A 127 -7.42 0.79 6.09
CA ALA A 127 -6.40 0.52 5.10
C ALA A 127 -6.07 -0.98 5.07
N MET A 128 -5.48 -1.44 3.98
CA MET A 128 -5.10 -2.84 3.83
C MET A 128 -4.08 -3.26 4.88
N ASN A 129 -4.33 -4.37 5.58
CA ASN A 129 -3.32 -4.95 6.46
C ASN A 129 -2.17 -5.62 5.66
N ALA A 130 -0.98 -5.66 6.25
CA ALA A 130 0.22 -6.19 5.61
C ALA A 130 0.10 -7.67 5.18
N LYS A 131 -0.62 -8.50 5.95
CA LYS A 131 -0.80 -9.93 5.63
C LYS A 131 -1.59 -10.10 4.32
N PHE A 132 -2.69 -9.37 4.17
CA PHE A 132 -3.49 -9.41 2.95
C PHE A 132 -2.77 -8.74 1.77
N TRP A 133 -1.95 -7.72 2.04
CA TRP A 133 -1.09 -7.14 1.02
C TRP A 133 -0.09 -8.17 0.44
N LEU A 134 0.60 -8.92 1.31
CA LEU A 134 1.50 -9.99 0.87
C LEU A 134 0.78 -11.05 0.03
N GLU A 135 -0.43 -11.45 0.41
CA GLU A 135 -1.26 -12.38 -0.39
C GLU A 135 -1.59 -11.82 -1.79
N CYS A 136 -1.85 -10.51 -1.89
CA CYS A 136 -2.09 -9.87 -3.19
C CYS A 136 -0.83 -9.84 -4.06
N LEU A 137 0.34 -9.59 -3.46
CA LEU A 137 1.63 -9.63 -4.16
C LEU A 137 1.94 -11.05 -4.68
N ASP A 138 1.70 -12.07 -3.86
CA ASP A 138 1.90 -13.47 -4.25
C ASP A 138 0.96 -13.89 -5.38
N LEU A 139 -0.31 -13.47 -5.33
CA LEU A 139 -1.26 -13.71 -6.40
C LEU A 139 -0.85 -13.00 -7.71
N MET A 140 -0.33 -11.77 -7.60
CA MET A 140 0.17 -11.02 -8.75
C MET A 140 1.39 -11.69 -9.38
N GLU A 141 2.36 -12.13 -8.57
CA GLU A 141 3.54 -12.84 -9.07
C GLU A 141 3.14 -14.14 -9.78
N ALA A 142 2.23 -14.92 -9.20
CA ALA A 142 1.75 -16.16 -9.80
C ALA A 142 1.08 -15.95 -11.18
N ILE A 143 0.38 -14.83 -11.38
CA ILE A 143 -0.33 -14.52 -12.64
C ILE A 143 0.62 -13.96 -13.70
N PHE A 144 1.55 -13.08 -13.32
CA PHE A 144 2.31 -12.26 -14.27
C PHE A 144 3.79 -12.63 -14.41
N CYS A 145 4.35 -13.37 -13.44
CA CYS A 145 5.77 -13.73 -13.42
C CYS A 145 6.02 -15.24 -13.60
N SER A 146 5.00 -16.09 -13.47
CA SER A 146 5.14 -17.51 -13.80
C SER A 146 5.52 -17.69 -15.27
N PRO A 147 6.50 -18.57 -15.60
CA PRO A 147 6.75 -18.91 -16.98
C PRO A 147 5.48 -19.54 -17.52
N LYS A 148 4.85 -18.89 -18.51
CA LYS A 148 3.88 -19.59 -19.36
C LYS A 148 4.64 -20.79 -19.94
N GLU A 149 4.26 -22.00 -19.55
CA GLU A 149 4.63 -23.19 -20.31
C GLU A 149 4.28 -22.87 -21.77
N SER A 150 5.31 -22.90 -22.61
CA SER A 150 5.26 -22.53 -24.03
C SER A 150 4.42 -23.49 -24.84
#